data_AF-A0A6M0CCF3-F1
#
_entry.id   AF-A0A6M0CCF3-F1
#
_cell.length_a   1.000
_cell.length_b   1.000
_cell.length_c   1.000
_cell.angle_alpha   90.00
_cell.angle_beta   90.00
_cell.angle_gamma   90.00
#
_symmetry.space_group_name_H-M   'P 1'
#
loop_
_entity.id
_entity.type
_entity.pdbx_description
1 polymer ?
#
loop_
_entity_poly.entity_id
_entity_poly.type
_entity_poly.pdbx_seq_one_letter_code
_entity_poly.pdbx_strand_id
1 'polypeptide(L)' 'FEVPEELRPVYEGFGIDLPTHNGDESFELPVAATYVINTDGTVVNAFVDADYTKRLDPEKIVDALEEVKAKS' A
#
# COMPACT_ATOMS: atom_id res chain seq x y z
N PHE A 1 1.36 10.83 -3.85
CA PHE A 1 0.66 11.36 -5.04
C PHE A 1 -0.34 12.39 -4.54
N GLU A 2 -0.19 13.65 -4.89
CA GLU A 2 -1.14 14.69 -4.49
C GLU A 2 -2.44 14.58 -5.30
N VAL A 3 -3.58 14.61 -4.63
CA VAL A 3 -4.90 14.59 -5.26
C VAL A 3 -5.19 15.97 -5.88
N PRO A 4 -5.48 16.04 -7.19
CA PRO A 4 -5.92 17.27 -7.84
C PRO A 4 -7.09 17.93 -7.11
N GLU A 5 -7.09 19.25 -6.98
CA GLU A 5 -8.12 20.00 -6.24
C GLU A 5 -9.55 19.65 -6.67
N GLU A 6 -9.76 19.47 -7.97
CA GLU A 6 -11.04 19.11 -8.58
C GLU A 6 -11.58 17.73 -8.15
N LEU A 7 -10.71 16.82 -7.69
CA LEU A 7 -11.09 15.50 -7.20
C LEU A 7 -11.28 15.47 -5.68
N ARG A 8 -10.81 16.46 -4.92
CA ARG A 8 -10.92 16.48 -3.45
C ARG A 8 -12.39 16.34 -2.97
N PRO A 9 -13.38 17.04 -3.56
CA PRO A 9 -14.79 16.85 -3.18
C PRO A 9 -15.32 15.43 -3.43
N VAL A 10 -14.72 14.68 -4.38
CA VAL A 10 -15.10 13.28 -4.63
C VAL A 10 -14.65 12.40 -3.47
N TYR A 11 -13.43 12.59 -2.96
CA TYR A 11 -12.92 11.87 -1.79
C TYR A 11 -13.72 12.23 -0.52
N GLU A 12 -14.04 13.51 -0.32
CA GLU A 12 -14.94 13.93 0.76
C GLU A 12 -16.32 13.29 0.63
N GLY A 13 -16.86 13.17 -0.59
CA GLY A 13 -18.11 12.47 -0.87
C GLY A 13 -18.08 10.97 -0.55
N PHE A 14 -16.90 10.35 -0.54
CA PHE A 14 -16.70 8.99 -0.03
C PHE A 14 -16.55 8.93 1.49
N GLY A 15 -16.57 10.07 2.19
CA GLY A 15 -16.32 10.18 3.62
C GLY A 15 -14.85 10.09 3.98
N ILE A 16 -13.94 10.35 3.03
CA ILE A 16 -12.49 10.31 3.22
C ILE A 16 -11.96 11.74 3.33
N ASP A 17 -11.68 12.17 4.57
CA ASP A 17 -11.03 13.46 4.86
C ASP A 17 -9.51 13.26 4.88
N LEU A 18 -8.86 13.49 3.74
CA LEU A 18 -7.42 13.27 3.58
C LEU A 18 -6.57 14.11 4.54
N PRO A 19 -6.81 15.43 4.73
CA PRO A 19 -6.05 16.20 5.70
C PRO A 19 -6.13 15.67 7.12
N THR A 20 -7.33 15.32 7.59
CA THR A 20 -7.51 14.74 8.92
C THR A 20 -6.83 13.38 9.06
N HIS A 21 -6.88 12.53 8.01
CA HIS A 21 -6.23 11.22 8.02
C HIS A 21 -4.70 11.30 7.98
N ASN A 22 -4.14 12.25 7.24
CA ASN A 22 -2.70 12.40 7.09
C ASN A 22 -2.07 13.22 8.23
N GLY A 23 -2.84 14.12 8.85
CA GLY A 23 -2.34 15.06 9.84
C GLY A 23 -1.63 16.28 9.23
N ASP A 24 -1.87 16.56 7.96
CA ASP A 24 -1.32 17.70 7.22
C ASP A 24 -2.27 18.13 6.07
N GLU A 25 -1.96 19.25 5.42
CA GLU A 25 -2.76 19.79 4.31
C GLU A 25 -2.23 19.35 2.93
N SER A 26 -1.51 18.23 2.86
CA SER A 26 -0.83 17.81 1.62
C SER A 26 -1.79 17.23 0.57
N PHE A 27 -2.95 16.72 0.98
CA PHE A 27 -3.87 15.94 0.14
C PHE A 27 -3.16 14.79 -0.61
N GLU A 28 -2.13 14.21 0.00
CA GLU A 28 -1.42 13.09 -0.60
C GLU A 28 -2.08 11.75 -0.30
N LEU A 29 -2.11 10.87 -1.30
CA LEU A 29 -2.44 9.47 -1.10
C LEU A 29 -1.19 8.68 -0.73
N PRO A 30 -1.27 7.83 0.31
CA PRO A 30 -0.16 6.98 0.71
C PRO A 30 0.13 5.96 -0.39
N VAL A 31 1.42 5.75 -0.67
CA VAL A 31 1.86 4.65 -1.54
C VAL A 31 1.59 3.33 -0.82
N ALA A 32 0.81 2.46 -1.47
CA ALA A 32 0.60 1.12 -0.95
C ALA A 32 1.85 0.27 -1.16
N ALA A 33 2.23 -0.47 -0.12
CA ALA A 33 3.34 -1.41 -0.17
C ALA A 33 2.91 -2.74 0.45
N THR A 34 3.44 -3.84 -0.10
CA THR A 34 3.26 -5.19 0.45
C THR A 34 4.64 -5.81 0.66
N TYR A 35 4.89 -6.26 1.87
CA TYR A 35 6.12 -6.95 2.24
C TYR A 35 5.79 -8.30 2.84
N VAL A 36 6.56 -9.32 2.47
CA VAL A 36 6.59 -10.61 3.16
C VAL A 36 7.90 -10.68 3.93
N ILE A 37 7.81 -10.83 5.25
CA ILE A 37 8.93 -10.78 6.18
C ILE A 37 9.02 -12.14 6.87
N ASN A 38 10.20 -12.76 6.79
CA ASN A 38 10.48 -14.03 7.47
C ASN A 38 10.64 -13.81 8.99
N THR A 39 10.61 -14.90 9.77
CA THR A 39 10.69 -14.85 11.24
C THR A 39 12.02 -14.33 11.78
N ASP A 40 13.09 -14.39 10.98
CA ASP A 40 14.40 -13.82 11.27
C ASP A 40 14.48 -12.30 10.95
N GLY A 41 13.39 -11.71 10.46
CA GLY A 41 13.30 -10.31 10.05
C GLY A 41 13.73 -10.04 8.61
N THR A 42 14.10 -11.07 7.82
CA THR A 42 14.49 -10.88 6.42
C THR A 42 13.28 -10.60 5.54
N VAL A 43 13.34 -9.53 4.73
CA VAL A 43 12.35 -9.27 3.69
C VAL A 43 12.58 -10.24 2.53
N VAL A 44 11.63 -11.13 2.29
CA VAL A 44 11.71 -12.16 1.22
C VAL A 44 10.90 -11.78 -0.02
N ASN A 45 9.97 -10.84 0.11
CA ASN A 45 9.25 -10.26 -1.01
C ASN A 45 8.89 -8.80 -0.68
N ALA A 46 8.97 -7.93 -1.68
CA ALA A 46 8.57 -6.54 -1.59
C ALA A 46 7.87 -6.11 -2.89
N PHE A 47 6.73 -5.46 -2.74
CA PHE A 47 6.00 -4.82 -3.83
C PHE A 47 5.67 -3.38 -3.44
N VAL A 48 6.10 -2.44 -4.26
CA VAL A 48 5.83 -1.00 -4.14
C VAL A 48 5.59 -0.45 -5.54
N ASP A 49 4.49 0.28 -5.73
CA ASP A 49 4.17 0.92 -7.01
C ASP A 49 3.76 2.38 -6.77
N ALA A 50 4.23 3.29 -7.62
CA ALA A 50 3.89 4.70 -7.52
C ALA A 50 2.39 4.95 -7.79
N ASP A 51 1.76 4.06 -8.57
CA ASP A 51 0.31 4.01 -8.71
C ASP A 51 -0.30 3.38 -7.45
N TYR A 52 -0.81 4.24 -6.57
CA TYR A 52 -1.42 3.86 -5.30
C TYR A 52 -2.68 3.00 -5.45
N THR A 53 -3.21 2.79 -6.66
CA THR A 53 -4.35 1.88 -6.92
C THR A 53 -3.91 0.44 -7.13
N LYS A 54 -2.63 0.20 -7.46
CA LYS A 54 -2.09 -1.14 -7.66
C LYS A 54 -1.76 -1.82 -6.33
N ARG A 55 -1.97 -3.12 -6.28
CA ARG A 55 -1.65 -3.99 -5.16
C ARG A 55 -0.91 -5.22 -5.67
N LEU A 56 -0.13 -5.83 -4.80
CA LEU A 56 0.41 -7.15 -5.08
C LEU A 56 -0.75 -8.13 -5.21
N ASP A 57 -0.71 -8.97 -6.24
CA ASP A 57 -1.65 -10.07 -6.40
C ASP A 57 -1.59 -11.00 -5.17
N PRO A 58 -2.72 -11.32 -4.50
CA PRO A 58 -2.73 -12.22 -3.37
C PRO A 58 -2.05 -13.57 -3.62
N GLU A 59 -2.11 -14.11 -4.84
CA GLU A 59 -1.43 -15.37 -5.18
C GLU A 59 0.09 -15.25 -5.01
N LYS A 60 0.68 -14.09 -5.33
CA LYS A 60 2.12 -13.83 -5.13
C LYS A 60 2.53 -13.79 -3.66
N ILE A 61 1.61 -13.39 -2.78
CA ILE A 61 1.83 -13.45 -1.33
C ILE A 61 1.88 -14.90 -0.88
N VAL A 62 0.93 -15.72 -1.34
CA VAL A 62 0.87 -17.16 -1.00
C VAL A 62 2.11 -17.89 -1.52
N ASP A 63 2.50 -17.66 -2.77
CA ASP A 63 3.72 -18.23 -3.37
C ASP A 63 4.96 -17.90 -2.52
N ALA A 64 5.13 -16.63 -2.14
CA ALA A 64 6.25 -16.19 -1.31
C ALA A 64 6.25 -16.86 0.08
N LEU A 65 5.08 -17.08 0.68
CA LEU A 65 4.96 -17.77 1.98
C LEU A 65 5.33 -19.26 1.87
N GLU A 66 4.92 -19.94 0.79
CA GLU A 66 5.29 -21.34 0.56
C GLU A 66 6.79 -21.50 0.30
N GLU A 67 7.42 -20.57 -0.43
CA GLU A 67 8.87 -20.56 -0.61
C GLU A 67 9.65 -20.42 0.71
N VAL A 68 9.15 -19.59 1.64
CA VAL A 68 9.77 -19.42 2.98
C VAL A 68 9.69 -20.72 3.77
N LYS A 69 8.51 -21.36 3.80
CA LYS A 69 8.33 -22.65 4.48
C LYS A 69 9.22 -23.74 3.91
N ALA A 70 9.37 -23.81 2.59
CA ALA A 70 10.19 -24.83 1.93
C ALA A 70 11.70 -24.68 2.19
N LYS A 71 12.16 -23.49 2.60
CA LYS A 71 13.56 -23.17 2.93
C LYS A 71 13.88 -23.29 4.43
N SER A 72 12.89 -23.60 5.26
CA SER A 72 12.98 -23.74 6.73
C SER A 72 13.17 -25.21 7.13
#